data_AF-A0A7C9AXJ9-F1
#
_entry.id   AF-A0A7C9AXJ9-F1
#
_cell.length_a   1.000
_cell.length_b   1.000
_cell.length_c   1.000
_cell.angle_alpha   90.00
_cell.angle_beta   90.00
_cell.angle_gamma   90.00
#
_symmetry.space_group_name_H-M   'P 1'
#
loop_
_entity.id
_entity.type
_entity.pdbx_description
1 polymer ?
#
loop_
_entity_poly.entity_id
_entity_poly.type
_entity_poly.pdbx_seq_one_letter_code
_entity_poly.pdbx_strand_id
1 'polypeptide(L)'
;MDATTSGTETIQFHNIPEQPIAAALVTSPRPAFQRQVRHCFGDSIPGEFPLAANPSIVLHVLTACNLDPQDLAKLEATCSFFRQPAKFAPDYDLSIAELAAFDMCQKRAIFKPMSKDERNDLKQKCGGSWKLVLRYLLAGEAGCRREKSQAIAGPGHSIAVTAGGAVYSFGSNSSGQLGHGVNPDGNAADEYRPRMIRSLQGIRIIQAATGGGRTMLISDSGKVYAFGKDTFGEAEHGVQGSKAVSTPRVVESLTDIFVVQAAIGKFFTAVLSREGRVYTFSWG
;
A
#
# COMPACT_ATOMS: atom_id res chain seq x y z
N MET A 1 55.14 12.07 9.44
CA MET A 1 55.72 13.32 8.94
C MET A 1 55.24 13.48 7.51
N ASP A 2 54.20 14.32 7.38
CA ASP A 2 53.82 15.27 6.31
C ASP A 2 53.68 14.75 4.85
N ALA A 3 52.48 14.74 4.24
CA ALA A 3 51.73 15.88 3.65
C ALA A 3 52.49 16.50 2.45
N THR A 4 51.95 16.76 1.24
CA THR A 4 50.70 17.45 0.90
C THR A 4 50.51 17.54 -0.64
N THR A 5 49.26 17.44 -1.12
CA THR A 5 48.55 18.18 -2.20
C THR A 5 49.19 18.50 -3.57
N SER A 6 48.48 18.09 -4.63
CA SER A 6 48.40 18.72 -5.98
C SER A 6 46.90 18.79 -6.33
N GLY A 7 46.32 19.75 -7.06
CA GLY A 7 46.69 21.05 -7.60
C GLY A 7 45.39 21.60 -8.22
N THR A 8 44.91 22.75 -7.75
CA THR A 8 43.65 23.39 -8.18
C THR A 8 43.94 24.36 -9.32
N GLU A 9 43.14 24.33 -10.39
CA GLU A 9 43.21 25.31 -11.48
C GLU A 9 42.76 26.70 -11.01
N THR A 10 43.48 27.71 -11.49
CA THR A 10 43.36 29.13 -11.15
C THR A 10 42.39 29.84 -12.09
N ILE A 11 41.36 30.48 -11.54
CA ILE A 11 40.56 31.51 -12.24
C ILE A 11 40.97 32.86 -11.66
N GLN A 12 41.51 33.74 -12.52
CA GLN A 12 41.91 35.10 -12.18
C GLN A 12 40.69 36.01 -11.98
N PHE A 13 40.69 36.73 -10.85
CA PHE A 13 39.78 37.84 -10.56
C PHE A 13 40.43 39.16 -11.00
N HIS A 14 39.66 40.04 -11.65
CA HIS A 14 40.00 41.46 -11.73
C HIS A 14 39.36 42.21 -10.56
N ASN A 15 40.22 42.83 -9.75
CA ASN A 15 39.92 43.73 -8.65
C ASN A 15 39.19 45.00 -9.10
N ILE A 16 38.35 45.57 -8.21
CA ILE A 16 38.24 47.01 -7.86
C ILE A 16 37.27 47.14 -6.64
N PRO A 17 37.47 48.13 -5.75
CA PRO A 17 37.59 47.95 -4.30
C PRO A 17 36.32 48.18 -3.46
N GLU A 18 36.34 47.68 -2.21
CA GLU A 18 35.35 47.94 -1.16
C GLU A 18 35.52 49.35 -0.55
N GLN A 19 34.40 50.09 -0.39
CA GLN A 19 34.05 50.90 0.81
C GLN A 19 32.65 51.56 0.67
N PRO A 20 31.97 52.02 1.75
CA PRO A 20 30.61 51.57 2.05
C PRO A 20 29.55 52.68 2.32
N ILE A 21 28.29 52.24 2.47
CA ILE A 21 27.09 52.87 3.11
C ILE A 21 26.49 54.14 2.46
N ALA A 22 25.31 54.00 1.84
CA ALA A 22 24.04 54.61 2.26
C ALA A 22 22.97 54.63 1.13
N ALA A 23 21.74 54.31 1.51
CA ALA A 23 20.46 54.72 0.90
C ALA A 23 20.10 54.26 -0.54
N ALA A 24 19.27 53.22 -0.63
CA ALA A 24 17.97 53.25 -1.33
C ALA A 24 17.28 51.87 -1.23
N LEU A 25 16.44 51.70 -0.20
CA LEU A 25 15.42 50.65 -0.17
C LEU A 25 14.32 51.03 -1.15
N VAL A 26 14.26 50.35 -2.31
CA VAL A 26 13.02 50.27 -3.10
C VAL A 26 12.54 48.84 -3.02
N THR A 27 11.75 48.56 -1.99
CA THR A 27 10.95 47.36 -1.86
C THR A 27 9.78 47.46 -2.85
N SER A 28 9.84 46.76 -3.97
CA SER A 28 8.63 46.49 -4.75
C SER A 28 7.67 45.66 -3.88
N PRO A 29 6.44 46.12 -3.58
CA PRO A 29 5.51 45.30 -2.82
C PRO A 29 5.12 44.10 -3.68
N ARG A 30 5.49 42.89 -3.24
CA ARG A 30 4.84 41.66 -3.71
C ARG A 30 3.33 41.85 -3.50
N PRO A 31 2.47 41.60 -4.50
CA PRO A 31 1.04 41.63 -4.27
C PRO A 31 0.75 40.59 -3.17
N ALA A 32 0.33 41.08 -2.01
CA ALA A 32 -0.19 40.24 -0.97
C ALA A 32 -1.32 39.42 -1.62
N PHE A 33 -1.20 38.10 -1.59
CA PHE A 33 -2.33 37.24 -1.93
C PHE A 33 -3.44 37.58 -0.93
N GLN A 34 -4.35 38.43 -1.36
CA GLN A 34 -5.54 38.77 -0.58
C GLN A 34 -6.36 37.49 -0.55
N ARG A 35 -6.29 36.77 0.57
CA ARG A 35 -7.15 35.62 0.83
C ARG A 35 -8.59 36.15 0.72
N GLN A 36 -9.25 35.89 -0.41
CA GLN A 36 -10.67 36.19 -0.55
C GLN A 36 -11.40 35.38 0.52
N VAL A 37 -11.75 36.04 1.61
CA VAL A 37 -12.67 35.50 2.60
C VAL A 37 -14.03 35.51 1.93
N ARG A 38 -14.42 34.38 1.33
CA ARG A 38 -15.78 34.19 0.84
C ARG A 38 -16.68 34.08 2.07
N HIS A 39 -17.32 35.17 2.43
CA HIS A 39 -18.39 35.17 3.43
C HIS A 39 -19.56 34.39 2.83
N CYS A 40 -19.78 33.18 3.31
CA CYS A 40 -21.00 32.44 3.04
C CYS A 40 -22.07 33.05 3.92
N PHE A 41 -22.91 33.91 3.34
CA PHE A 41 -24.07 34.47 4.02
C PHE A 41 -25.20 33.44 3.90
N GLY A 42 -25.44 32.68 4.96
CA GLY A 42 -26.76 32.13 5.26
C GLY A 42 -27.54 33.18 6.04
N ASP A 43 -28.85 33.19 5.86
CA ASP A 43 -29.78 34.03 6.62
C ASP A 43 -29.76 33.55 8.09
N SER A 44 -28.85 34.00 8.95
CA SER A 44 -29.11 35.16 9.81
C SER A 44 -27.90 35.57 10.66
N ILE A 45 -26.70 35.00 10.45
CA ILE A 45 -25.46 35.40 11.16
C ILE A 45 -24.25 35.26 10.22
N PRO A 46 -23.29 36.23 10.17
CA PRO A 46 -22.07 36.07 9.37
C PRO A 46 -21.31 34.79 9.73
N GLY A 47 -21.27 33.82 8.81
CA GLY A 47 -20.65 32.51 9.02
C GLY A 47 -21.64 31.33 9.06
N GLU A 48 -22.95 31.57 9.00
CA GLU A 48 -23.92 30.49 8.77
C GLU A 48 -23.80 29.99 7.34
N PHE A 49 -23.34 28.75 7.21
CA PHE A 49 -23.32 28.04 5.94
C PHE A 49 -24.79 27.66 5.62
N PRO A 50 -25.39 28.00 4.48
CA PRO A 50 -26.79 27.64 4.19
C PRO A 50 -27.07 26.13 4.29
N LEU A 51 -26.05 25.30 4.04
CA LEU A 51 -26.11 23.85 4.20
C LEU A 51 -25.97 23.38 5.66
N ALA A 52 -25.66 24.27 6.61
CA ALA A 52 -25.63 23.98 8.05
C ALA A 52 -27.03 23.65 8.60
N ALA A 53 -28.08 24.14 7.95
CA ALA A 53 -29.47 23.82 8.32
C ALA A 53 -29.79 22.32 8.15
N ASN A 54 -29.05 21.61 7.28
CA ASN A 54 -29.20 20.17 7.12
C ASN A 54 -27.83 19.49 6.95
N PRO A 55 -27.20 19.09 8.07
CA PRO A 55 -25.85 18.54 8.04
C PRO A 55 -25.77 17.17 7.35
N SER A 56 -26.90 16.46 7.16
CA SER A 56 -26.94 15.23 6.36
C SER A 56 -26.70 15.47 4.86
N ILE A 57 -27.11 16.64 4.33
CA ILE A 57 -26.80 17.02 2.94
C ILE A 57 -25.30 17.26 2.79
N VAL A 58 -24.69 17.97 3.74
CA VAL A 58 -23.24 18.20 3.74
C VAL A 58 -22.50 16.86 3.80
N LEU A 59 -22.90 15.95 4.68
CA LEU A 59 -22.31 14.61 4.75
C LEU A 59 -22.40 13.87 3.41
N HIS A 60 -23.56 13.92 2.75
CA HIS A 60 -23.73 13.30 1.44
C HIS A 60 -22.77 13.90 0.40
N VAL A 61 -22.65 15.23 0.34
CA VAL A 61 -21.70 15.90 -0.56
C VAL A 61 -20.26 15.49 -0.25
N LEU A 62 -19.84 15.52 1.01
CA LEU A 62 -18.48 15.15 1.41
C LEU A 62 -18.14 13.70 1.07
N THR A 63 -19.11 12.80 1.14
CA THR A 63 -18.92 11.36 0.90
C THR A 63 -19.09 10.97 -0.56
N ALA A 64 -19.83 11.74 -1.37
CA ALA A 64 -20.07 11.48 -2.79
C ALA A 64 -19.04 12.15 -3.72
N CYS A 65 -18.43 13.26 -3.32
CA CYS A 65 -17.53 14.04 -4.17
C CYS A 65 -16.09 13.50 -4.32
N ASN A 66 -15.85 12.20 -4.06
CA ASN A 66 -14.51 11.58 -4.16
C ASN A 66 -13.41 12.36 -3.40
N LEU A 67 -13.74 13.03 -2.30
CA LEU A 67 -12.76 13.73 -1.48
C LEU A 67 -11.79 12.74 -0.85
N ASP A 68 -10.51 13.13 -0.77
CA ASP A 68 -9.52 12.35 -0.06
C ASP A 68 -9.46 12.75 1.44
N PRO A 69 -8.81 11.94 2.30
CA PRO A 69 -8.66 12.28 3.72
C PRO A 69 -7.96 13.61 3.98
N GLN A 70 -7.08 14.05 3.06
CA GLN A 70 -6.34 15.29 3.18
C GLN A 70 -7.24 16.49 2.87
N ASP A 71 -8.18 16.36 1.95
CA ASP A 71 -9.20 17.36 1.64
C ASP A 71 -10.16 17.54 2.81
N LEU A 72 -10.61 16.45 3.45
CA LEU A 72 -11.41 16.53 4.68
C LEU A 72 -10.64 17.24 5.80
N ALA A 73 -9.34 16.95 5.96
CA ALA A 73 -8.50 17.63 6.94
C ALA A 73 -8.30 19.13 6.61
N LYS A 74 -8.13 19.48 5.33
CA LYS A 74 -8.04 20.88 4.88
C LYS A 74 -9.35 21.63 5.11
N LEU A 75 -10.51 21.02 4.85
CA LEU A 75 -11.82 21.62 5.12
C LEU A 75 -11.98 21.93 6.61
N GLU A 76 -11.66 20.98 7.47
CA GLU A 76 -11.68 21.17 8.92
C GLU A 76 -10.66 22.22 9.38
N ALA A 77 -9.47 22.27 8.78
CA ALA A 77 -8.46 23.28 9.10
C ALA A 77 -8.89 24.69 8.66
N THR A 78 -9.61 24.82 7.55
CA THR A 78 -9.92 26.12 6.93
C THR A 78 -11.27 26.70 7.33
N CYS A 79 -12.20 25.90 7.84
CA CYS A 79 -13.54 26.34 8.20
C CYS A 79 -14.03 25.68 9.51
N SER A 80 -14.39 26.51 10.49
CA SER A 80 -14.82 26.08 11.83
C SER A 80 -16.10 25.26 11.83
N PHE A 81 -16.97 25.44 10.82
CA PHE A 81 -18.18 24.65 10.63
C PHE A 81 -17.86 23.14 10.60
N PHE A 82 -16.80 22.74 9.89
CA PHE A 82 -16.44 21.33 9.75
C PHE A 82 -15.80 20.72 11.02
N ARG A 83 -15.44 21.55 12.00
CA ARG A 83 -14.93 21.12 13.33
C ARG A 83 -16.06 20.86 14.32
N GLN A 84 -17.24 21.41 14.07
CA GLN A 84 -18.36 21.25 15.01
C GLN A 84 -18.87 19.81 14.99
N PRO A 85 -19.34 19.30 16.15
CA PRO A 85 -20.01 18.01 16.20
C PRO A 85 -21.15 17.95 15.20
N ALA A 86 -21.26 16.83 14.51
CA ALA A 86 -22.27 16.58 13.51
C ALA A 86 -23.68 16.69 14.10
N LYS A 87 -23.88 16.21 15.34
CA LYS A 87 -25.18 16.15 16.03
C LYS A 87 -26.25 15.32 15.30
N PHE A 88 -25.85 14.31 14.54
CA PHE A 88 -26.74 13.30 13.97
C PHE A 88 -26.04 11.94 13.86
N ALA A 89 -26.80 10.87 13.65
CA ALA A 89 -26.29 9.50 13.53
C ALA A 89 -25.29 9.33 12.35
N PRO A 90 -24.36 8.36 12.39
CA PRO A 90 -24.18 7.30 13.41
C PRO A 90 -23.47 7.72 14.70
N ASP A 91 -22.85 8.91 14.74
CA ASP A 91 -22.12 9.39 15.92
C ASP A 91 -22.30 10.90 16.05
N TYR A 92 -22.85 11.31 17.19
CA TYR A 92 -23.27 12.69 17.44
C TYR A 92 -22.10 13.60 17.85
N ASP A 93 -21.01 13.00 18.35
CA ASP A 93 -19.87 13.73 18.92
C ASP A 93 -18.76 13.98 17.90
N LEU A 94 -18.73 13.20 16.80
CA LEU A 94 -17.74 13.39 15.74
C LEU A 94 -17.96 14.70 14.98
N SER A 95 -16.85 15.35 14.59
CA SER A 95 -16.92 16.45 13.65
C SER A 95 -17.48 15.97 12.30
N ILE A 96 -18.14 16.84 11.54
CA ILE A 96 -18.77 16.43 10.27
C ILE A 96 -17.73 15.86 9.27
N ALA A 97 -16.48 16.34 9.32
CA ALA A 97 -15.39 15.82 8.50
C ALA A 97 -14.94 14.40 8.96
N GLU A 98 -14.89 14.17 10.27
CA GLU A 98 -14.63 12.83 10.84
C GLU A 98 -15.78 11.86 10.55
N LEU A 99 -17.03 12.32 10.63
CA LEU A 99 -18.20 11.52 10.31
C LEU A 99 -18.25 11.15 8.82
N ALA A 100 -17.89 12.07 7.93
CA ALA A 100 -17.72 11.80 6.51
C ALA A 100 -16.63 10.75 6.26
N ALA A 101 -15.47 10.89 6.91
CA ALA A 101 -14.42 9.90 6.79
C ALA A 101 -14.88 8.51 7.27
N PHE A 102 -15.63 8.44 8.38
CA PHE A 102 -16.19 7.19 8.90
C PHE A 102 -17.21 6.56 7.92
N ASP A 103 -18.14 7.34 7.37
CA ASP A 103 -19.10 6.86 6.36
C ASP A 103 -18.39 6.33 5.11
N MET A 104 -17.32 7.03 4.67
CA MET A 104 -16.49 6.55 3.57
C MET A 104 -15.74 5.27 3.92
N CYS A 105 -15.28 5.09 5.15
CA CYS A 105 -14.67 3.84 5.62
C CYS A 105 -15.69 2.69 5.57
N GLN A 106 -16.94 2.90 6.02
CA GLN A 106 -17.99 1.87 6.05
C GLN A 106 -18.30 1.25 4.69
N LYS A 107 -18.06 1.99 3.61
CA LYS A 107 -18.26 1.52 2.22
C LYS A 107 -17.12 0.65 1.70
N ARG A 108 -15.97 0.59 2.40
CA ARG A 108 -14.75 -0.11 1.95
C ARG A 108 -14.80 -1.60 2.29
N ALA A 109 -14.24 -2.42 1.40
CA ALA A 109 -14.28 -3.87 1.54
C ALA A 109 -13.51 -4.39 2.77
N ILE A 110 -12.43 -3.71 3.16
CA ILE A 110 -11.63 -4.02 4.35
C ILE A 110 -12.42 -3.74 5.63
N PHE A 111 -13.19 -2.65 5.65
CA PHE A 111 -13.83 -2.14 6.87
C PHE A 111 -15.21 -2.75 7.12
N LYS A 112 -15.94 -3.08 6.04
CA LYS A 112 -17.29 -3.64 6.09
C LYS A 112 -17.44 -4.88 7.00
N PRO A 113 -16.55 -5.90 6.96
CA PRO A 113 -16.68 -7.09 7.81
C PRO A 113 -16.20 -6.89 9.26
N MET A 114 -15.53 -5.77 9.58
CA MET A 114 -14.96 -5.56 10.92
C MET A 114 -16.05 -5.36 11.97
N SER A 115 -15.86 -5.96 13.15
CA SER A 115 -16.64 -5.70 14.35
C SER A 115 -16.43 -4.27 14.89
N LYS A 116 -17.29 -3.81 15.80
CA LYS A 116 -17.16 -2.47 16.40
C LYS A 116 -15.82 -2.31 17.15
N ASP A 117 -15.39 -3.35 17.85
CA ASP A 117 -14.14 -3.35 18.62
C ASP A 117 -12.92 -3.31 17.70
N GLU A 118 -12.91 -4.06 16.60
CA GLU A 118 -11.85 -4.00 15.59
C GLU A 118 -11.77 -2.63 14.91
N ARG A 119 -12.92 -1.99 14.63
CA ARG A 119 -12.96 -0.63 14.08
C ARG A 119 -12.37 0.38 15.05
N ASN A 120 -12.68 0.25 16.34
CA ASN A 120 -12.14 1.12 17.39
C ASN A 120 -10.64 0.90 17.57
N ASP A 121 -10.17 -0.35 17.58
CA ASP A 121 -8.74 -0.69 17.62
C ASP A 121 -8.00 -0.10 16.41
N LEU A 122 -8.54 -0.25 15.20
CA LEU A 122 -7.98 0.34 13.98
C LEU A 122 -7.92 1.86 14.07
N LYS A 123 -8.97 2.50 14.59
CA LYS A 123 -9.00 3.95 14.83
C LYS A 123 -7.89 4.38 15.80
N GLN A 124 -7.71 3.66 16.90
CA GLN A 124 -6.64 3.94 17.87
C GLN A 124 -5.25 3.78 17.25
N LYS A 125 -5.02 2.71 16.49
CA LYS A 125 -3.77 2.50 15.73
C LYS A 125 -3.48 3.60 14.71
N CYS A 126 -4.53 4.20 14.15
CA CYS A 126 -4.43 5.34 13.24
C CYS A 126 -4.41 6.70 13.97
N GLY A 127 -4.13 6.76 15.28
CA GLY A 127 -4.03 8.01 16.04
C GLY A 127 -5.37 8.66 16.38
N GLY A 128 -6.46 7.89 16.42
CA GLY A 128 -7.77 8.36 16.87
C GLY A 128 -8.62 9.07 15.81
N SER A 129 -8.18 9.13 14.55
CA SER A 129 -8.89 9.85 13.47
C SER A 129 -9.40 8.92 12.38
N TRP A 130 -10.68 9.03 12.04
CA TRP A 130 -11.29 8.31 10.91
C TRP A 130 -10.74 8.77 9.56
N LYS A 131 -10.25 10.01 9.43
CA LYS A 131 -9.52 10.43 8.22
C LYS A 131 -8.25 9.61 8.03
N LEU A 132 -7.50 9.37 9.12
CA LEU A 132 -6.30 8.53 9.07
C LEU A 132 -6.63 7.06 8.81
N VAL A 133 -7.73 6.55 9.37
CA VAL A 133 -8.26 5.22 8.99
C VAL A 133 -8.61 5.17 7.51
N LEU A 134 -9.35 6.16 6.98
CA LEU A 134 -9.71 6.22 5.56
C LEU A 134 -8.45 6.23 4.68
N ARG A 135 -7.43 7.00 5.06
CA ARG A 135 -6.13 7.03 4.38
C ARG A 135 -5.46 5.67 4.37
N TYR A 136 -5.47 4.97 5.51
CA TYR A 136 -4.94 3.62 5.63
C TYR A 136 -5.68 2.63 4.71
N LEU A 137 -7.01 2.64 4.72
CA LEU A 137 -7.84 1.77 3.87
C LEU A 137 -7.59 2.02 2.38
N LEU A 138 -7.53 3.30 1.96
CA LEU A 138 -7.25 3.67 0.58
C LEU A 138 -5.84 3.24 0.14
N ALA A 139 -4.85 3.36 1.01
CA ALA A 139 -3.50 2.87 0.75
C ALA A 139 -3.47 1.33 0.60
N GLY A 140 -4.21 0.61 1.44
CA GLY A 140 -4.38 -0.84 1.33
C GLY A 140 -5.04 -1.26 0.00
N GLU A 141 -6.10 -0.56 -0.42
CA GLU A 141 -6.79 -0.82 -1.69
C GLU A 141 -5.89 -0.55 -2.91
N ALA A 142 -5.12 0.55 -2.89
CA ALA A 142 -4.15 0.86 -3.95
C ALA A 142 -3.02 -0.18 -4.00
N GLY A 143 -2.59 -0.70 -2.84
CA GLY A 143 -1.60 -1.77 -2.74
C GLY A 143 -2.06 -3.10 -3.37
N CYS A 144 -3.37 -3.39 -3.37
CA CYS A 144 -3.94 -4.62 -3.93
C CYS A 144 -4.09 -4.58 -5.45
N ARG A 145 -4.24 -3.40 -6.07
CA ARG A 145 -4.41 -3.23 -7.53
C ARG A 145 -3.10 -2.85 -8.20
N ARG A 146 -2.06 -3.67 -8.07
CA ARG A 146 -0.81 -3.46 -8.81
C ARG A 146 -1.01 -3.80 -10.28
N GLU A 147 -1.30 -2.79 -11.11
CA GLU A 147 -1.23 -2.90 -12.58
C GLU A 147 0.21 -2.77 -13.10
N LYS A 148 1.18 -3.18 -12.30
CA LYS A 148 2.61 -3.04 -12.60
C LYS A 148 3.19 -4.42 -12.83
N SER A 149 3.94 -4.56 -13.92
CA SER A 149 4.79 -5.73 -14.11
C SER A 149 5.90 -5.75 -13.05
N GLN A 150 6.25 -6.93 -12.55
CA GLN A 150 7.30 -7.13 -11.56
C GLN A 150 8.22 -8.28 -12.00
N ALA A 151 9.52 -8.13 -11.77
CA ALA A 151 10.49 -9.22 -11.90
C ALA A 151 11.15 -9.46 -10.54
N ILE A 152 11.26 -10.73 -10.15
CA ILE A 152 11.79 -11.19 -8.87
C ILE A 152 12.86 -12.23 -9.17
N ALA A 153 14.04 -12.04 -8.59
CA ALA A 153 15.14 -12.99 -8.67
C ALA A 153 15.35 -13.65 -7.30
N GLY A 154 15.37 -14.97 -7.29
CA GLY A 154 15.71 -15.78 -6.12
C GLY A 154 16.99 -16.58 -6.36
N PRO A 155 17.44 -17.35 -5.35
CA PRO A 155 18.55 -18.27 -5.51
C PRO A 155 18.20 -19.35 -6.55
N GLY A 156 18.80 -19.24 -7.75
CA GLY A 156 18.71 -20.22 -8.82
C GLY A 156 17.49 -20.10 -9.74
N HIS A 157 16.49 -19.25 -9.46
CA HIS A 157 15.34 -19.08 -10.36
C HIS A 157 14.78 -17.65 -10.30
N SER A 158 13.98 -17.29 -11.30
CA SER A 158 13.37 -15.97 -11.43
C SER A 158 11.91 -16.09 -11.82
N ILE A 159 11.12 -15.13 -11.34
CA ILE A 159 9.69 -15.01 -11.62
C ILE A 159 9.43 -13.63 -12.22
N ALA A 160 8.66 -13.58 -13.31
CA ALA A 160 8.14 -12.35 -13.89
C ALA A 160 6.61 -12.37 -13.84
N VAL A 161 6.01 -11.33 -13.28
CA VAL A 161 4.56 -11.10 -13.23
C VAL A 161 4.26 -9.94 -14.17
N THR A 162 3.34 -10.13 -15.10
CA THR A 162 2.90 -9.09 -16.05
C THR A 162 1.84 -8.18 -15.41
N ALA A 163 1.60 -7.00 -15.99
CA ALA A 163 0.51 -6.10 -15.56
C ALA A 163 -0.89 -6.76 -15.60
N GLY A 164 -1.10 -7.71 -16.52
CA GLY A 164 -2.31 -8.53 -16.62
C GLY A 164 -2.37 -9.71 -15.63
N GLY A 165 -1.33 -9.90 -14.81
CA GLY A 165 -1.23 -10.95 -13.80
C GLY A 165 -0.79 -12.32 -14.28
N ALA A 166 -0.42 -12.47 -15.56
CA ALA A 166 0.22 -13.69 -16.05
C ALA A 166 1.63 -13.84 -15.46
N VAL A 167 2.01 -15.06 -15.12
CA VAL A 167 3.27 -15.39 -14.47
C VAL A 167 4.16 -16.25 -15.37
N TYR A 168 5.42 -15.85 -15.44
CA TYR A 168 6.50 -16.58 -16.11
C TYR A 168 7.58 -16.94 -15.10
N SER A 169 8.15 -18.13 -15.25
CA SER A 169 9.24 -18.62 -14.41
C SER A 169 10.36 -19.16 -15.30
N PHE A 170 11.59 -19.06 -14.81
CA PHE A 170 12.79 -19.59 -15.46
C PHE A 170 13.94 -19.75 -14.47
N GLY A 171 14.91 -20.60 -14.81
CA GLY A 171 16.09 -20.96 -14.03
C GLY A 171 16.08 -22.44 -13.64
N SER A 172 16.66 -22.73 -12.48
CA SER A 172 16.72 -24.06 -11.88
C SER A 172 15.34 -24.52 -11.42
N ASN A 173 15.06 -25.80 -11.63
CA ASN A 173 13.81 -26.45 -11.25
C ASN A 173 14.02 -27.74 -10.44
N SER A 174 15.21 -27.95 -9.88
CA SER A 174 15.56 -29.17 -9.12
C SER A 174 14.64 -29.49 -7.93
N SER A 175 13.83 -28.53 -7.49
CA SER A 175 12.85 -28.65 -6.41
C SER A 175 11.44 -28.29 -6.86
N GLY A 176 11.15 -28.24 -8.16
CA GLY A 176 9.82 -27.85 -8.67
C GLY A 176 9.50 -26.35 -8.54
N GLN A 177 10.48 -25.51 -8.24
CA GLN A 177 10.31 -24.08 -7.95
C GLN A 177 9.87 -23.23 -9.15
N LEU A 178 9.76 -23.82 -10.35
CA LEU A 178 9.22 -23.14 -11.53
C LEU A 178 7.71 -23.35 -11.71
N GLY A 179 7.10 -24.34 -11.05
CA GLY A 179 5.64 -24.49 -11.05
C GLY A 179 5.04 -25.10 -12.33
N HIS A 180 5.86 -25.70 -13.20
CA HIS A 180 5.42 -26.28 -14.49
C HIS A 180 4.94 -27.74 -14.41
N GLY A 181 4.96 -28.34 -13.22
CA GLY A 181 4.78 -29.77 -13.02
C GLY A 181 6.05 -30.58 -13.28
N VAL A 182 5.92 -31.89 -13.23
CA VAL A 182 6.97 -32.84 -13.63
C VAL A 182 6.75 -33.25 -15.08
N ASN A 183 7.85 -33.53 -15.78
CA ASN A 183 7.81 -34.13 -17.11
C ASN A 183 7.37 -35.60 -17.02
N PRO A 184 7.04 -36.25 -18.15
CA PRO A 184 6.61 -37.65 -18.18
C PRO A 184 7.63 -38.64 -17.61
N ASP A 185 8.91 -38.27 -17.58
CA ASP A 185 10.00 -39.04 -16.98
C ASP A 185 10.12 -38.86 -15.45
N GLY A 186 9.21 -38.08 -14.85
CA GLY A 186 9.18 -37.77 -13.42
C GLY A 186 10.12 -36.65 -12.99
N ASN A 187 10.88 -36.05 -13.91
CA ASN A 187 11.87 -35.03 -13.58
C ASN A 187 11.33 -33.61 -13.76
N ALA A 188 11.79 -32.70 -12.91
CA ALA A 188 11.57 -31.27 -13.07
C ALA A 188 12.75 -30.67 -13.85
N ALA A 189 12.50 -30.26 -15.10
CA ALA A 189 13.54 -29.70 -15.96
C ALA A 189 13.75 -28.19 -15.71
N ASP A 190 15.01 -27.78 -15.80
CA ASP A 190 15.41 -26.37 -15.80
C ASP A 190 14.88 -25.66 -17.05
N GLU A 191 14.60 -24.36 -16.93
CA GLU A 191 14.09 -23.53 -18.02
C GLU A 191 14.99 -22.32 -18.23
N TYR A 192 15.73 -22.23 -19.33
CA TYR A 192 16.63 -21.09 -19.59
C TYR A 192 15.93 -19.89 -20.24
N ARG A 193 14.64 -20.03 -20.56
CA ARG A 193 13.80 -18.98 -21.13
C ARG A 193 12.56 -18.81 -20.24
N PRO A 194 12.04 -17.59 -20.06
CA PRO A 194 10.78 -17.39 -19.37
C PRO A 194 9.66 -18.24 -19.98
N ARG A 195 9.10 -19.15 -19.18
CA ARG A 195 7.97 -20.00 -19.56
C ARG A 195 6.75 -19.66 -18.71
N MET A 196 5.59 -19.55 -19.35
CA MET A 196 4.35 -19.24 -18.64
C MET A 196 3.91 -20.42 -17.76
N ILE A 197 3.51 -20.12 -16.52
CA ILE A 197 2.90 -21.10 -15.61
C ILE A 197 1.42 -21.26 -15.96
N ARG A 198 1.12 -22.20 -16.87
CA ARG A 198 -0.24 -22.37 -17.42
C ARG A 198 -1.31 -22.75 -16.40
N SER A 199 -0.95 -23.41 -15.30
CA SER A 199 -1.89 -23.77 -14.24
C SER A 199 -2.48 -22.56 -13.50
N LEU A 200 -1.92 -21.36 -13.68
CA LEU A 200 -2.42 -20.11 -13.11
C LEU A 200 -3.26 -19.29 -14.11
N GLN A 201 -3.57 -19.83 -15.29
CA GLN A 201 -4.35 -19.11 -16.28
C GLN A 201 -5.75 -18.78 -15.73
N GLY A 202 -6.16 -17.52 -15.88
CA GLY A 202 -7.40 -16.99 -15.31
C GLY A 202 -7.27 -16.47 -13.87
N ILE A 203 -6.11 -16.67 -13.22
CA ILE A 203 -5.82 -16.12 -11.89
C ILE A 203 -4.89 -14.92 -12.07
N ARG A 204 -5.33 -13.74 -11.65
CA ARG A 204 -4.52 -12.52 -11.73
C ARG A 204 -3.54 -12.46 -10.56
N ILE A 205 -2.26 -12.72 -10.81
CA ILE A 205 -1.20 -12.60 -9.80
C ILE A 205 -0.74 -11.14 -9.70
N ILE A 206 -0.59 -10.64 -8.47
CA ILE A 206 -0.22 -9.24 -8.17
C ILE A 206 1.14 -9.12 -7.46
N GLN A 207 1.67 -10.22 -6.92
CA GLN A 207 2.95 -10.25 -6.24
C GLN A 207 3.56 -11.64 -6.29
N ALA A 208 4.89 -11.69 -6.30
CA ALA A 208 5.65 -12.92 -6.14
C ALA A 208 6.80 -12.74 -5.13
N ALA A 209 7.15 -13.82 -4.45
CA ALA A 209 8.31 -13.91 -3.58
C ALA A 209 9.04 -15.25 -3.82
N THR A 210 10.36 -15.22 -3.79
CA THR A 210 11.21 -16.38 -4.10
C THR A 210 12.25 -16.59 -3.01
N GLY A 211 12.52 -17.84 -2.65
CA GLY A 211 13.60 -18.27 -1.76
C GLY A 211 14.42 -19.41 -2.36
N GLY A 212 15.31 -20.01 -1.58
CA GLY A 212 16.12 -21.15 -2.05
C GLY A 212 15.26 -22.36 -2.41
N GLY A 213 14.96 -22.52 -3.70
CA GLY A 213 14.07 -23.58 -4.22
C GLY A 213 12.59 -23.41 -3.87
N ARG A 214 12.12 -22.22 -3.49
CA ARG A 214 10.73 -21.96 -3.07
C ARG A 214 10.14 -20.76 -3.77
N THR A 215 8.87 -20.84 -4.13
CA THR A 215 8.13 -19.76 -4.77
C THR A 215 6.77 -19.58 -4.12
N MET A 216 6.41 -18.33 -3.87
CA MET A 216 5.08 -17.92 -3.41
C MET A 216 4.54 -16.83 -4.33
N LEU A 217 3.25 -16.95 -4.67
CA LEU A 217 2.52 -16.01 -5.51
C LEU A 217 1.26 -15.56 -4.79
N ILE A 218 0.88 -14.30 -4.97
CA ILE A 218 -0.33 -13.72 -4.38
C ILE A 218 -1.23 -13.24 -5.50
N SER A 219 -2.49 -13.66 -5.47
CA SER A 219 -3.52 -13.20 -6.41
C SER A 219 -4.20 -11.90 -5.96
N ASP A 220 -4.84 -11.20 -6.89
CA ASP A 220 -5.68 -10.02 -6.60
C ASP A 220 -6.87 -10.33 -5.68
N SER A 221 -7.27 -11.59 -5.58
CA SER A 221 -8.27 -12.10 -4.63
C SER A 221 -7.72 -12.32 -3.20
N GLY A 222 -6.42 -12.07 -2.97
CA GLY A 222 -5.76 -12.27 -1.69
C GLY A 222 -5.30 -13.70 -1.43
N LYS A 223 -5.61 -14.66 -2.31
CA LYS A 223 -5.16 -16.06 -2.18
C LYS A 223 -3.67 -16.19 -2.42
N VAL A 224 -3.05 -17.05 -1.62
CA VAL A 224 -1.62 -17.40 -1.68
C VAL A 224 -1.43 -18.76 -2.34
N TYR A 225 -0.54 -18.81 -3.31
CA TYR A 225 -0.11 -20.03 -3.98
C TYR A 225 1.36 -20.29 -3.67
N ALA A 226 1.72 -21.52 -3.34
CA ALA A 226 3.09 -21.94 -3.07
C ALA A 226 3.46 -23.19 -3.87
N PHE A 227 4.73 -23.26 -4.26
CA PHE A 227 5.35 -24.40 -4.95
C PHE A 227 6.86 -24.36 -4.74
N GLY A 228 7.52 -25.49 -5.00
CA GLY A 228 8.93 -25.70 -4.72
C GLY A 228 9.16 -26.66 -3.55
N LYS A 229 10.32 -26.50 -2.92
CA LYS A 229 10.80 -27.31 -1.80
C LYS A 229 9.97 -27.08 -0.52
N ASP A 230 9.56 -28.16 0.12
CA ASP A 230 8.90 -28.18 1.44
C ASP A 230 7.72 -27.20 1.56
N THR A 231 6.78 -27.15 0.61
CA THR A 231 5.64 -26.21 0.69
C THR A 231 4.76 -26.45 1.93
N PHE A 232 4.21 -25.37 2.50
CA PHE A 232 3.31 -25.34 3.65
C PHE A 232 2.37 -26.55 3.74
N GLY A 233 2.52 -27.39 4.77
CA GLY A 233 1.43 -28.26 5.23
C GLY A 233 1.52 -29.77 4.99
N GLU A 234 2.59 -30.35 4.44
CA GLU A 234 2.71 -31.83 4.42
C GLU A 234 3.20 -32.40 5.77
N ALA A 235 2.72 -31.86 6.90
CA ALA A 235 2.69 -32.56 8.19
C ALA A 235 1.36 -33.30 8.40
N GLU A 236 0.40 -33.19 7.48
CA GLU A 236 -0.95 -33.78 7.63
C GLU A 236 -1.14 -35.13 6.90
N HIS A 237 -0.15 -35.64 6.17
CA HIS A 237 -0.17 -37.01 5.68
C HIS A 237 1.22 -37.63 5.88
N GLY A 238 1.32 -38.52 6.87
CA GLY A 238 2.56 -39.15 7.36
C GLY A 238 3.30 -40.05 6.35
N VAL A 239 3.71 -39.50 5.22
CA VAL A 239 4.61 -40.15 4.28
C VAL A 239 5.96 -39.46 4.36
N GLN A 240 6.88 -40.13 5.06
CA GLN A 240 8.28 -39.76 5.20
C GLN A 240 8.94 -39.62 3.81
N GLY A 241 8.95 -38.41 3.27
CA GLY A 241 9.65 -38.04 2.04
C GLY A 241 9.32 -36.60 1.69
N SER A 242 10.33 -35.72 1.68
CA SER A 242 10.19 -34.33 1.22
C SER A 242 9.70 -34.34 -0.24
N LYS A 243 8.38 -34.25 -0.43
CA LYS A 243 7.75 -34.17 -1.75
C LYS A 243 7.69 -32.70 -2.13
N ALA A 244 8.64 -32.28 -2.94
CA ALA A 244 8.57 -31.00 -3.62
C ALA A 244 7.25 -30.86 -4.39
N VAL A 245 6.59 -29.71 -4.26
CA VAL A 245 5.35 -29.41 -4.98
C VAL A 245 5.71 -28.70 -6.29
N SER A 246 5.55 -29.38 -7.41
CA SER A 246 5.98 -28.89 -8.73
C SER A 246 4.94 -28.06 -9.48
N THR A 247 3.73 -27.91 -8.93
CA THR A 247 2.65 -27.07 -9.47
C THR A 247 2.13 -26.14 -8.39
N PRO A 248 1.79 -24.86 -8.68
CA PRO A 248 1.20 -23.96 -7.70
C PRO A 248 0.01 -24.56 -6.95
N ARG A 249 0.08 -24.59 -5.62
CA ARG A 249 -1.02 -25.02 -4.74
C ARG A 249 -1.42 -23.89 -3.81
N VAL A 250 -2.71 -23.80 -3.52
CA VAL A 250 -3.22 -22.84 -2.53
C VAL A 250 -2.69 -23.22 -1.15
N VAL A 251 -2.26 -22.22 -0.37
CA VAL A 251 -1.87 -22.42 1.02
C VAL A 251 -3.12 -22.37 1.90
N GLU A 252 -3.61 -23.52 2.34
CA GLU A 252 -4.89 -23.64 3.05
C GLU A 252 -4.93 -22.86 4.37
N SER A 253 -3.82 -22.83 5.12
CA SER A 253 -3.73 -22.06 6.37
C SER A 253 -3.86 -20.54 6.21
N LEU A 254 -3.85 -20.04 4.97
CA LEU A 254 -3.98 -18.61 4.63
C LEU A 254 -5.28 -18.29 3.88
N THR A 255 -6.21 -19.24 3.68
CA THR A 255 -7.42 -19.00 2.87
C THR A 255 -8.34 -17.94 3.43
N ASP A 256 -8.37 -17.77 4.75
CA ASP A 256 -9.21 -16.80 5.45
C ASP A 256 -8.50 -15.44 5.66
N ILE A 257 -7.29 -15.29 5.12
CA ILE A 257 -6.48 -14.08 5.26
C ILE A 257 -6.30 -13.45 3.88
N PHE A 258 -6.71 -12.20 3.72
CA PHE A 258 -6.47 -11.47 2.48
C PHE A 258 -5.01 -11.00 2.43
N VAL A 259 -4.13 -11.79 1.81
CA VAL A 259 -2.70 -11.48 1.74
C VAL A 259 -2.40 -10.50 0.60
N VAL A 260 -1.55 -9.52 0.85
CA VAL A 260 -1.17 -8.48 -0.13
C VAL A 260 0.31 -8.48 -0.47
N GLN A 261 1.16 -9.03 0.39
CA GLN A 261 2.59 -9.12 0.15
C GLN A 261 3.21 -10.30 0.88
N ALA A 262 4.22 -10.91 0.28
CA ALA A 262 5.03 -11.96 0.87
C ALA A 262 6.51 -11.65 0.77
N ALA A 263 7.28 -12.17 1.72
CA ALA A 263 8.73 -12.19 1.69
C ALA A 263 9.22 -13.58 2.13
N ILE A 264 10.12 -14.16 1.34
CA ILE A 264 10.76 -15.43 1.64
C ILE A 264 12.24 -15.15 1.92
N GLY A 265 12.68 -15.42 3.15
CA GLY A 265 14.08 -15.43 3.52
C GLY A 265 14.68 -16.83 3.44
N LYS A 266 15.93 -16.97 3.87
CA LYS A 266 16.62 -18.27 3.92
C LYS A 266 15.92 -19.27 4.86
N PHE A 267 15.42 -18.77 5.99
CA PHE A 267 14.85 -19.58 7.08
C PHE A 267 13.47 -19.12 7.55
N PHE A 268 12.94 -18.05 6.97
CA PHE A 268 11.63 -17.52 7.36
C PHE A 268 10.78 -17.25 6.14
N THR A 269 9.47 -17.25 6.32
CA THR A 269 8.55 -16.60 5.40
C THR A 269 7.61 -15.72 6.19
N ALA A 270 7.35 -14.54 5.65
CA ALA A 270 6.45 -13.57 6.22
C ALA A 270 5.42 -13.17 5.17
N VAL A 271 4.16 -13.02 5.59
CA VAL A 271 3.08 -12.49 4.78
C VAL A 271 2.42 -11.31 5.48
N LEU A 272 2.10 -10.28 4.70
CA LEU A 272 1.37 -9.11 5.12
C LEU A 272 -0.07 -9.24 4.63
N SER A 273 -1.01 -9.21 5.56
CA SER A 273 -2.44 -9.10 5.25
C SER A 273 -2.81 -7.67 4.87
N ARG A 274 -3.92 -7.52 4.15
CA ARG A 274 -4.50 -6.23 3.79
C ARG A 274 -4.90 -5.41 5.01
N GLU A 275 -5.20 -6.10 6.12
CA GLU A 275 -5.54 -5.54 7.42
C GLU A 275 -4.29 -5.13 8.23
N GLY A 276 -3.08 -5.23 7.65
CA GLY A 276 -1.83 -4.76 8.26
C GLY A 276 -1.23 -5.72 9.28
N ARG A 277 -1.81 -6.91 9.45
CA ARG A 277 -1.24 -7.98 10.28
C ARG A 277 -0.13 -8.69 9.52
N VAL A 278 0.98 -8.95 10.20
CA VAL A 278 2.10 -9.73 9.69
C VAL A 278 2.04 -11.12 10.31
N TYR A 279 2.09 -12.14 9.46
CA TYR A 279 2.18 -13.53 9.87
C TYR A 279 3.54 -14.06 9.45
N THR A 280 4.19 -14.80 10.33
CA THR A 280 5.49 -15.41 10.06
C THR A 280 5.42 -16.89 10.34
N PHE A 281 6.05 -17.68 9.48
CA PHE A 281 6.14 -19.12 9.64
C PHE A 281 7.59 -19.53 9.42
N SER A 282 8.08 -20.39 10.30
CA SER A 282 9.41 -21.00 10.22
C SER A 282 9.34 -22.27 9.37
N TRP A 283 10.40 -22.49 8.59
CA TRP A 283 10.63 -23.75 7.91
C TRP A 283 11.53 -24.61 8.81
N GLY A 284 10.98 -25.64 9.45
CA GLY A 284 11.76 -26.50 10.35
C GLY A 284 10.88 -27.39 11.20
#